data_AF-A0A452QC95-F1
#
_entry.id   AF-A0A452QC95-F1
#
_cell.length_a   1.000
_cell.length_b   1.000
_cell.length_c   1.000
_cell.angle_alpha   90.00
_cell.angle_beta   90.00
_cell.angle_gamma   90.00
#
_symmetry.space_group_name_H-M   'P 1'
#
loop_
_entity.id
_entity.type
_entity.pdbx_description
1 polymer ?
#
loop_
_entity_poly.entity_id
_entity_poly.type
_entity_poly.pdbx_seq_one_letter_code
_entity_poly.pdbx_strand_id
1 'polypeptide(L)'
;MSAAPAPPRRKRKWSPSSRPSGCPAPRPGLRLPGVPRGGWTKRAVMAFCGPGAYLTHQQKVLRLYKRALRHLESYCVHRDKYRYFACLMRARFEEHKNEKDMVKAAQLLRAAEEEFWHNQHPQPYIFPESPGGTSYERYDCYKVPEWCLDDWHPSEKAMYPDYFAKREQWKKLRMESWEREVKQLQEETPVGGPNTEALPPARKEGDLPPLWWHIVTRPRERPM
;
A
#
# COMPACT_ATOMS: atom_id res chain seq x y z
N MET A 1 -22.11 40.76 44.00
CA MET A 1 -21.83 39.36 44.41
C MET A 1 -20.64 38.91 43.59
N SER A 2 -19.45 38.86 44.21
CA SER A 2 -18.19 38.53 43.53
C SER A 2 -17.96 37.02 43.57
N ALA A 3 -17.68 36.41 42.41
CA ALA A 3 -17.44 34.98 42.27
C ALA A 3 -16.05 34.60 42.81
N ALA A 4 -15.98 33.55 43.63
CA ALA A 4 -14.73 33.00 44.15
C ALA A 4 -13.97 32.18 43.09
N PRO A 5 -12.62 32.19 43.06
CA PRO A 5 -11.84 31.45 42.07
C PRO A 5 -11.68 29.97 42.46
N ALA A 6 -11.67 29.09 41.45
CA ALA A 6 -11.50 27.65 41.60
C ALA A 6 -10.07 27.26 42.02
N PRO A 7 -9.89 26.20 42.84
CA PRO A 7 -8.57 25.80 43.33
C PRO A 7 -7.72 25.07 42.26
N PRO A 8 -6.38 25.12 42.36
CA PRO A 8 -5.49 24.55 41.35
C PRO A 8 -5.50 23.01 41.37
N ARG A 9 -5.60 22.41 40.17
CA ARG A 9 -5.50 20.95 39.97
C ARG A 9 -4.09 20.46 40.32
N ARG A 10 -4.00 19.69 41.41
CA ARG A 10 -2.80 18.93 41.81
C ARG A 10 -2.39 17.95 40.69
N LYS A 11 -1.21 18.11 40.09
CA LYS A 11 -0.64 17.12 39.17
C LYS A 11 -0.32 15.83 39.94
N ARG A 12 -1.15 14.79 39.78
CA ARG A 12 -0.77 13.43 40.23
C ARG A 12 0.26 12.87 39.25
N LYS A 13 1.50 12.69 39.70
CA LYS A 13 2.48 11.82 39.01
C LYS A 13 1.95 10.38 39.12
N TRP A 14 1.85 9.68 38.00
CA TRP A 14 1.52 8.26 37.96
C TRP A 14 2.75 7.45 37.54
N SER A 15 3.07 6.44 38.33
CA SER A 15 4.13 5.47 38.08
C SER A 15 3.81 4.56 36.88
N PRO A 16 4.79 4.04 36.13
CA PRO A 16 4.58 3.40 34.82
C PRO A 16 3.95 2.00 34.83
N SER A 17 3.36 1.53 35.94
CA SER A 17 3.09 0.09 36.16
C SER A 17 1.62 -0.33 36.23
N SER A 18 0.66 0.48 35.79
CA SER A 18 -0.75 0.07 35.75
C SER A 18 -1.19 -0.38 34.36
N ARG A 19 -1.06 -1.69 34.09
CA ARG A 19 -1.79 -2.34 33.00
C ARG A 19 -3.29 -2.27 33.29
N PRO A 20 -4.17 -1.97 32.31
CA PRO A 20 -5.60 -2.16 32.47
C PRO A 20 -5.92 -3.63 32.71
N SER A 21 -6.63 -3.92 33.80
CA SER A 21 -7.14 -5.24 34.14
C SER A 21 -8.03 -5.77 33.01
N GLY A 22 -7.62 -6.88 32.38
CA GLY A 22 -8.37 -7.55 31.32
C GLY A 22 -7.53 -8.06 30.14
N CYS A 23 -6.27 -7.63 30.01
CA CYS A 23 -5.34 -8.21 29.04
C CYS A 23 -4.53 -9.35 29.71
N PRO A 24 -4.51 -10.59 29.19
CA PRO A 24 -3.68 -11.64 29.76
C PRO A 24 -2.20 -11.22 29.73
N ALA A 25 -1.53 -11.33 30.88
CA ALA A 25 -0.09 -11.13 30.97
C ALA A 25 0.63 -12.22 30.17
N PRO A 26 1.78 -11.93 29.51
CA PRO A 26 2.63 -12.98 28.98
C PRO A 26 3.12 -13.82 30.17
N ARG A 27 2.78 -15.11 30.17
CA ARG A 27 3.17 -16.03 31.24
C ARG A 27 4.70 -16.09 31.34
N PRO A 28 5.30 -15.97 32.54
CA PRO A 28 6.71 -16.22 32.73
C PRO A 28 6.98 -17.73 32.73
N GLY A 29 7.91 -18.16 31.87
CA GLY A 29 8.70 -19.38 32.06
C GLY A 29 7.95 -20.71 32.08
N LEU A 30 7.59 -21.23 30.90
CA LEU A 30 7.51 -22.67 30.66
C LEU A 30 8.54 -23.01 29.58
N ARG A 31 9.67 -23.53 30.05
CA ARG A 31 10.78 -24.03 29.22
C ARG A 31 10.30 -25.33 28.57
N LEU A 32 9.81 -25.26 27.33
CA LEU A 32 9.52 -26.46 26.54
C LEU A 32 10.84 -27.12 26.12
N PRO A 33 10.94 -28.47 26.19
CA PRO A 33 12.15 -29.17 25.80
C PRO A 33 12.36 -29.14 24.28
N GLY A 34 13.56 -28.70 23.88
CA GLY A 34 14.28 -29.08 22.66
C GLY A 34 13.47 -29.18 21.35
N VAL A 35 13.25 -28.05 20.68
CA VAL A 35 13.00 -28.04 19.23
C VAL A 35 14.34 -27.68 18.54
N PRO A 36 14.82 -28.49 17.57
CA PRO A 36 16.10 -28.22 16.91
C PRO A 36 16.06 -26.87 16.20
N ARG A 37 17.17 -26.12 16.30
CA ARG A 37 17.38 -24.82 15.66
C ARG A 37 17.46 -25.00 14.14
N GLY A 38 16.31 -25.10 13.48
CA GLY A 38 16.19 -24.93 12.04
C GLY A 38 16.54 -23.49 11.69
N GLY A 39 17.52 -23.31 10.80
CA GLY A 39 17.97 -22.01 10.33
C GLY A 39 16.81 -21.17 9.81
N TRP A 40 16.64 -20.00 10.40
CA TRP A 40 15.65 -19.02 9.97
C TRP A 40 16.11 -18.45 8.63
N THR A 41 15.63 -19.01 7.53
CA THR A 41 15.64 -18.31 6.25
C THR A 41 14.67 -17.14 6.38
N LYS A 42 15.19 -15.97 6.77
CA LYS A 42 14.49 -14.71 6.59
C LYS A 42 14.17 -14.63 5.10
N ARG A 43 12.94 -14.96 4.70
CA ARG A 43 12.45 -14.62 3.37
C ARG A 43 12.54 -13.11 3.30
N ALA A 44 13.57 -12.61 2.63
CA ALA A 44 13.67 -11.21 2.29
C ALA A 44 12.43 -10.92 1.43
N VAL A 45 11.45 -10.22 2.01
CA VAL A 45 10.41 -9.58 1.22
C VAL A 45 11.14 -8.53 0.42
N MET A 46 11.54 -8.88 -0.82
CA MET A 46 12.20 -7.98 -1.75
C MET A 46 11.33 -6.74 -1.88
N ALA A 47 11.92 -5.58 -1.61
CA ALA A 47 11.24 -4.30 -1.74
C ALA A 47 11.18 -3.91 -3.22
N PHE A 48 10.24 -4.49 -3.97
CA PHE A 48 10.00 -4.10 -5.36
C PHE A 48 9.25 -2.75 -5.41
N CYS A 49 9.73 -1.84 -6.24
CA CYS A 49 9.12 -0.54 -6.49
C CYS A 49 9.26 -0.25 -7.99
N GLY A 50 8.14 -0.07 -8.71
CA GLY A 50 8.16 0.12 -10.17
C GLY A 50 9.08 1.25 -10.66
N PRO A 51 8.98 2.49 -10.11
CA PRO A 51 9.81 3.60 -10.61
C PRO A 51 11.19 3.74 -9.96
N GLY A 52 11.49 3.03 -8.87
CA GLY A 52 12.72 3.25 -8.09
C GLY A 52 13.47 1.96 -7.81
N ALA A 53 14.76 1.93 -8.13
CA ALA A 53 15.61 0.74 -7.93
C ALA A 53 15.66 0.27 -6.45
N TYR A 54 15.46 1.18 -5.49
CA TYR A 54 15.46 0.87 -4.06
C TYR A 54 14.54 1.81 -3.27
N LEU A 55 14.16 1.38 -2.07
CA LEU A 55 13.43 2.24 -1.13
C LEU A 55 14.37 3.16 -0.38
N THR A 56 14.02 4.44 -0.35
CA THR A 56 14.73 5.43 0.48
C THR A 56 14.49 5.15 1.97
N HIS A 57 15.39 5.61 2.84
CA HIS A 57 15.25 5.44 4.30
C HIS A 57 13.91 6.03 4.79
N GLN A 58 13.55 7.22 4.33
CA GLN A 58 12.26 7.85 4.64
C GLN A 58 11.07 6.96 4.23
N GLN A 59 11.09 6.38 3.03
CA GLN A 59 10.01 5.47 2.59
C GLN A 59 9.92 4.22 3.47
N LYS A 60 11.06 3.66 3.92
CA LYS A 60 11.08 2.52 4.85
C LYS A 60 10.43 2.89 6.18
N VAL A 61 10.79 4.05 6.77
CA VAL A 61 10.15 4.57 8.00
C VAL A 61 8.65 4.74 7.82
N LEU A 62 8.21 5.37 6.73
CA LEU A 62 6.79 5.60 6.45
C LEU A 62 6.00 4.29 6.28
N ARG A 63 6.59 3.30 5.60
CA ARG A 63 5.99 1.96 5.46
C ARG A 63 5.91 1.25 6.81
N LEU A 64 6.96 1.31 7.64
CA LEU A 64 6.95 0.75 8.99
C LEU A 64 5.88 1.41 9.86
N TYR A 65 5.79 2.75 9.84
CA TYR A 65 4.77 3.50 10.57
C TYR A 65 3.35 3.09 10.16
N LYS A 66 3.07 3.01 8.85
CA LYS A 66 1.77 2.56 8.33
C LYS A 66 1.45 1.14 8.79
N ARG A 67 2.42 0.21 8.73
CA ARG A 67 2.26 -1.18 9.20
C ARG A 67 1.98 -1.21 10.70
N ALA A 68 2.78 -0.52 11.51
CA ALA A 68 2.62 -0.45 12.96
C ALA A 68 1.20 0.00 13.34
N LEU A 69 0.67 1.05 12.71
CA LEU A 69 -0.68 1.51 12.97
C LEU A 69 -1.77 0.51 12.56
N ARG A 70 -1.62 -0.22 11.45
CA ARG A 70 -2.60 -1.25 11.03
C ARG A 70 -2.60 -2.47 11.94
N HIS A 71 -1.44 -2.89 12.43
CA HIS A 71 -1.37 -3.97 13.43
C HIS A 71 -1.90 -3.51 14.79
N LEU A 72 -1.66 -2.25 15.18
CA LEU A 72 -2.24 -1.68 16.39
C LEU A 72 -3.78 -1.62 16.28
N GLU A 73 -4.33 -1.25 15.12
CA GLU A 73 -5.77 -1.32 14.84
C GLU A 73 -6.31 -2.76 14.95
N SER A 74 -5.51 -3.76 14.59
CA SER A 74 -5.88 -5.18 14.71
C SER A 74 -5.92 -5.65 16.18
N TYR A 75 -5.03 -5.15 17.05
CA TYR A 75 -5.08 -5.43 18.49
C TYR A 75 -6.15 -4.62 19.22
N CYS A 76 -6.27 -3.34 18.89
CA CYS A 76 -7.20 -2.41 19.54
C CYS A 76 -8.48 -2.29 18.72
N VAL A 77 -9.38 -3.25 18.87
CA VAL A 77 -10.64 -3.32 18.10
C VAL A 77 -11.49 -2.05 18.26
N HIS A 78 -11.55 -1.49 19.48
CA HIS A 78 -12.33 -0.27 19.74
C HIS A 78 -11.60 1.01 19.31
N ARG A 79 -12.33 1.90 18.64
CA ARG A 79 -11.77 3.09 17.97
C ARG A 79 -11.19 4.12 18.93
N ASP A 80 -11.76 4.26 20.11
CA ASP A 80 -11.32 5.12 21.20
C ASP A 80 -9.93 4.71 21.73
N LYS A 81 -9.78 3.43 22.09
CA LYS A 81 -8.50 2.85 22.54
C LYS A 81 -7.46 2.91 21.44
N TYR A 82 -7.84 2.56 20.22
CA TYR A 82 -6.97 2.66 19.05
C TYR A 82 -6.42 4.09 18.89
N ARG A 83 -7.28 5.12 18.99
CA ARG A 83 -6.81 6.50 18.83
C ARG A 83 -5.86 6.95 19.90
N TYR A 84 -6.10 6.58 21.15
CA TYR A 84 -5.16 6.86 22.23
C TYR A 84 -3.76 6.28 21.94
N PHE A 85 -3.67 4.99 21.63
CA PHE A 85 -2.40 4.34 21.34
C PHE A 85 -1.76 4.79 20.02
N ALA A 86 -2.55 5.13 19.01
CA ALA A 86 -2.03 5.68 17.75
C ALA A 86 -1.34 7.04 17.96
N CYS A 87 -1.90 7.90 18.83
CA CYS A 87 -1.26 9.16 19.21
C CYS A 87 0.05 8.93 19.97
N LEU A 88 0.09 7.96 20.90
CA LEU A 88 1.32 7.58 21.59
C LEU A 88 2.38 7.04 20.64
N MET A 89 1.99 6.19 19.68
CA MET A 89 2.91 5.71 18.65
C MET A 89 3.44 6.86 17.80
N ARG A 90 2.58 7.79 17.38
CA ARG A 90 3.02 8.97 16.63
C ARG A 90 4.03 9.81 17.41
N ALA A 91 3.81 10.03 18.71
CA ALA A 91 4.75 10.75 19.56
C ALA A 91 6.14 10.06 19.59
N ARG A 92 6.18 8.72 19.75
CA ARG A 92 7.43 7.93 19.68
C ARG A 92 8.18 8.11 18.36
N PHE A 93 7.46 8.14 17.23
CA PHE A 93 8.08 8.39 15.92
C PHE A 93 8.54 9.84 15.76
N GLU A 94 7.83 10.80 16.35
CA GLU A 94 8.17 12.22 16.28
C GLU A 94 9.39 12.59 17.15
N GLU A 95 9.64 11.89 18.26
CA GLU A 95 10.82 12.07 19.12
C GLU A 95 12.14 11.95 18.35
N HIS A 96 12.22 11.02 17.38
CA HIS A 96 13.42 10.78 16.57
C HIS A 96 13.33 11.36 15.14
N LYS A 97 12.38 12.27 14.88
CA LYS A 97 12.17 12.85 13.54
C LYS A 97 13.34 13.73 13.08
N ASN A 98 13.99 14.43 14.01
CA ASN A 98 15.03 15.43 13.70
C ASN A 98 16.46 14.88 13.87
N GLU A 99 16.64 13.57 13.88
CA GLU A 99 17.96 12.92 13.96
C GLU A 99 18.74 13.13 12.65
N LYS A 100 19.89 13.79 12.72
CA LYS A 100 20.73 14.10 11.55
C LYS A 100 21.69 12.98 11.18
N ASP A 101 22.00 12.09 12.12
CA ASP A 101 22.90 10.96 11.90
C ASP A 101 22.15 9.80 11.22
N MET A 102 22.50 9.54 9.97
CA MET A 102 21.90 8.49 9.15
C MET A 102 22.23 7.07 9.63
N VAL A 103 23.38 6.86 10.27
CA VAL A 103 23.77 5.55 10.80
C VAL A 103 22.90 5.21 12.00
N LYS A 104 22.76 6.16 12.93
CA LYS A 104 21.84 6.05 14.07
C LYS A 104 20.40 5.86 13.61
N ALA A 105 19.94 6.63 12.61
CA ALA A 105 18.59 6.49 12.06
C ALA A 105 18.34 5.11 11.42
N ALA A 106 19.34 4.49 10.80
CA ALA A 106 19.25 3.13 10.26
C ALA A 106 19.22 2.07 11.38
N GLN A 107 20.01 2.26 12.44
CA GLN A 107 19.99 1.38 13.62
C GLN A 107 18.65 1.42 14.35
N LEU A 108 18.08 2.62 14.55
CA LEU A 108 16.76 2.81 15.14
C LEU A 108 15.67 2.14 14.30
N LEU A 109 15.74 2.27 12.97
CA LEU A 109 14.81 1.60 12.07
C LEU A 109 14.90 0.08 12.22
N ARG A 110 16.11 -0.48 12.25
CA ARG A 110 16.31 -1.92 12.43
C ARG A 110 15.75 -2.41 13.77
N ALA A 111 16.04 -1.70 14.86
CA ALA A 111 15.51 -2.03 16.18
C ALA A 111 13.97 -1.94 16.21
N ALA A 112 13.38 -0.94 15.55
CA ALA A 112 11.94 -0.78 15.42
C ALA A 112 11.28 -1.88 14.57
N GLU A 113 11.95 -2.35 13.50
CA GLU A 113 11.49 -3.51 12.71
C GLU A 113 11.52 -4.81 13.52
N GLU A 114 12.53 -4.99 14.36
CA GLU A 114 12.62 -6.12 15.30
C GLU A 114 11.50 -6.04 16.36
N GLU A 115 11.28 -4.88 16.99
CA GLU A 115 10.16 -4.66 17.93
C GLU A 115 8.81 -4.94 17.25
N PHE A 116 8.62 -4.44 16.03
CA PHE A 116 7.41 -4.65 15.26
C PHE A 116 7.19 -6.14 14.93
N TRP A 117 8.24 -6.85 14.52
CA TRP A 117 8.16 -8.28 14.20
C TRP A 117 7.76 -9.13 15.42
N HIS A 118 8.30 -8.81 16.60
CA HIS A 118 7.96 -9.51 17.83
C HIS A 118 6.52 -9.24 18.30
N ASN A 119 6.00 -8.05 18.03
CA ASN A 119 4.69 -7.59 18.50
C ASN A 119 3.61 -7.56 17.41
N GLN A 120 3.82 -8.22 16.27
CA GLN A 120 2.84 -8.22 15.20
C GLN A 120 1.64 -9.12 15.53
N HIS A 121 0.44 -8.63 15.21
CA HIS A 121 -0.78 -9.42 15.36
C HIS A 121 -0.72 -10.68 14.46
N PRO A 122 -1.02 -11.88 14.97
CA PRO A 122 -0.94 -13.12 14.18
C PRO A 122 -1.84 -13.11 12.93
N GLN A 123 -3.01 -12.50 13.02
CA GLN A 123 -3.97 -12.37 11.92
C GLN A 123 -4.36 -10.89 11.76
N PRO A 124 -3.57 -10.08 11.06
CA PRO A 124 -3.87 -8.65 10.92
C PRO A 124 -5.18 -8.43 10.14
N TYR A 125 -5.82 -7.29 10.38
CA TYR A 125 -6.95 -6.85 9.58
C TYR A 125 -6.50 -6.48 8.16
N ILE A 126 -7.04 -7.21 7.19
CA ILE A 126 -6.78 -7.01 5.75
C ILE A 126 -8.10 -6.60 5.11
N PHE A 127 -8.08 -5.56 4.27
CA PHE A 127 -9.29 -5.10 3.58
C PHE A 127 -9.77 -6.17 2.59
N PRO A 128 -11.09 -6.33 2.38
CA PRO A 128 -11.63 -7.43 1.57
C PRO A 128 -11.02 -7.54 0.17
N GLU A 129 -10.84 -6.41 -0.52
CA GLU A 129 -10.30 -6.34 -1.89
C GLU A 129 -8.78 -6.23 -1.96
N SER A 130 -8.11 -6.02 -0.83
CA SER A 130 -6.65 -5.97 -0.81
C SER A 130 -6.04 -7.38 -0.87
N PRO A 131 -4.79 -7.54 -1.34
CA PRO A 131 -4.13 -8.84 -1.39
C PRO A 131 -4.15 -9.55 -0.02
N GLY A 132 -4.62 -10.80 0.01
CA GLY A 132 -4.84 -11.58 1.24
C GLY A 132 -6.17 -11.30 1.95
N GLY A 133 -7.02 -10.44 1.40
CA GLY A 133 -8.39 -10.19 1.84
C GLY A 133 -9.36 -11.29 1.42
N THR A 134 -10.54 -11.30 2.01
CA THR A 134 -11.57 -12.35 1.79
C THR A 134 -12.28 -12.27 0.44
N SER A 135 -12.17 -11.15 -0.28
CA SER A 135 -12.75 -10.95 -1.62
C SER A 135 -11.70 -10.48 -2.62
N TYR A 136 -10.42 -10.76 -2.36
CA TYR A 136 -9.34 -10.51 -3.30
C TYR A 136 -9.56 -11.34 -4.57
N GLU A 137 -9.47 -10.69 -5.75
CA GLU A 137 -9.68 -11.31 -7.07
C GLU A 137 -11.06 -12.00 -7.26
N ARG A 138 -12.02 -11.74 -6.37
CA ARG A 138 -13.37 -12.34 -6.43
C ARG A 138 -14.07 -12.08 -7.76
N TYR A 139 -13.89 -10.88 -8.32
CA TYR A 139 -14.54 -10.46 -9.55
C TYR A 139 -13.67 -10.63 -10.79
N ASP A 140 -12.47 -11.20 -10.66
CA ASP A 140 -11.51 -11.28 -11.77
C ASP A 140 -11.98 -12.22 -12.88
N CYS A 141 -12.76 -13.26 -12.54
CA CYS A 141 -13.38 -14.14 -13.53
C CYS A 141 -14.38 -13.43 -14.46
N TYR A 142 -14.90 -12.27 -14.07
CA TYR A 142 -15.81 -11.46 -14.89
C TYR A 142 -15.10 -10.36 -15.67
N LYS A 143 -13.80 -10.17 -15.48
CA LYS A 143 -12.99 -9.16 -16.16
C LYS A 143 -12.57 -9.65 -17.55
N VAL A 144 -13.55 -9.76 -18.44
CA VAL A 144 -13.31 -10.12 -19.84
C VAL A 144 -12.56 -8.97 -20.52
N PRO A 145 -11.44 -9.24 -21.21
CA PRO A 145 -10.71 -8.19 -21.88
C PRO A 145 -11.48 -7.70 -23.11
N GLU A 146 -11.39 -6.40 -23.37
CA GLU A 146 -12.18 -5.70 -24.40
C GLU A 146 -12.08 -6.33 -25.80
N TRP A 147 -10.91 -6.89 -26.14
CA TRP A 147 -10.66 -7.46 -27.46
C TRP A 147 -11.52 -8.70 -27.75
N CYS A 148 -12.01 -9.44 -26.75
CA CYS A 148 -12.91 -10.58 -26.96
C CYS A 148 -14.25 -10.19 -27.62
N LEU A 149 -14.66 -8.92 -27.51
CA LEU A 149 -15.87 -8.43 -28.19
C LEU A 149 -15.68 -8.32 -29.72
N ASP A 150 -14.44 -8.34 -30.23
CA ASP A 150 -14.20 -8.39 -31.67
C ASP A 150 -14.57 -9.76 -32.25
N ASP A 151 -14.56 -10.82 -31.45
CA ASP A 151 -14.85 -12.20 -31.87
C ASP A 151 -16.35 -12.52 -31.92
N TRP A 152 -17.22 -11.60 -31.49
CA TRP A 152 -18.68 -11.80 -31.48
C TRP A 152 -19.25 -11.97 -32.89
N HIS A 153 -20.30 -12.78 -33.02
CA HIS A 153 -20.97 -12.99 -34.30
C HIS A 153 -21.68 -11.69 -34.74
N PRO A 154 -21.73 -11.35 -36.05
CA PRO A 154 -22.37 -10.12 -36.51
C PRO A 154 -23.82 -9.93 -36.05
N SER A 155 -24.59 -11.01 -35.87
CA SER A 155 -25.96 -10.92 -35.34
C SER A 155 -26.01 -10.43 -33.88
N GLU A 156 -25.01 -10.79 -33.07
CA GLU A 156 -24.90 -10.36 -31.67
C GLU A 156 -24.43 -8.90 -31.61
N LYS A 157 -23.52 -8.51 -32.51
CA LYS A 157 -23.07 -7.11 -32.63
C LYS A 157 -24.20 -6.18 -33.08
N ALA A 158 -25.07 -6.65 -33.97
CA ALA A 158 -26.24 -5.91 -34.44
C ALA A 158 -27.23 -5.56 -33.32
N MET A 159 -27.18 -6.25 -32.17
CA MET A 159 -27.97 -5.91 -30.98
C MET A 159 -27.54 -4.58 -30.34
N TYR A 160 -26.27 -4.16 -30.51
CA TYR A 160 -25.71 -2.97 -29.88
C TYR A 160 -25.05 -2.03 -30.91
N PRO A 161 -25.80 -1.50 -31.89
CA PRO A 161 -25.23 -0.77 -33.02
C PRO A 161 -24.44 0.48 -32.59
N ASP A 162 -24.98 1.26 -31.65
CA ASP A 162 -24.36 2.51 -31.19
C ASP A 162 -23.05 2.27 -30.43
N TYR A 163 -22.96 1.19 -29.66
CA TYR A 163 -21.77 0.85 -28.90
C TYR A 163 -20.63 0.43 -29.84
N PHE A 164 -20.91 -0.47 -30.78
CA PHE A 164 -19.91 -0.89 -31.77
C PHE A 164 -19.50 0.27 -32.70
N ALA A 165 -20.42 1.14 -33.10
CA ALA A 165 -20.09 2.34 -33.87
C ALA A 165 -19.12 3.27 -33.12
N LYS A 166 -19.33 3.49 -31.81
CA LYS A 166 -18.40 4.28 -30.97
C LYS A 166 -17.07 3.57 -30.79
N ARG A 167 -17.08 2.25 -30.57
CA ARG A 167 -15.87 1.44 -30.40
C ARG A 167 -14.95 1.51 -31.62
N GLU A 168 -15.50 1.50 -32.83
CA GLU A 168 -14.69 1.66 -34.05
C GLU A 168 -13.96 3.01 -34.10
N GLN A 169 -14.55 4.09 -33.55
CA GLN A 169 -13.86 5.38 -33.42
C GLN A 169 -12.64 5.27 -32.48
N TRP A 170 -12.76 4.54 -31.37
CA TRP A 170 -11.65 4.27 -30.45
C TRP A 170 -10.56 3.40 -31.07
N LYS A 171 -10.94 2.37 -31.83
CA LYS A 171 -9.98 1.51 -32.54
C LYS A 171 -9.23 2.30 -33.61
N LYS A 172 -9.93 3.16 -34.35
CA LYS A 172 -9.31 4.08 -35.31
C LYS A 172 -8.30 5.02 -34.63
N LEU A 173 -8.70 5.64 -33.52
CA LEU A 173 -7.81 6.50 -32.74
C LEU A 173 -6.56 5.76 -32.27
N ARG A 174 -6.69 4.52 -31.79
CA ARG A 174 -5.56 3.67 -31.38
C ARG A 174 -4.59 3.37 -32.53
N MET A 175 -5.12 3.08 -33.72
CA MET A 175 -4.30 2.80 -34.90
C MET A 175 -3.53 4.05 -35.35
N GLU A 176 -4.18 5.21 -35.33
CA GLU A 176 -3.56 6.49 -35.69
C GLU A 176 -2.51 6.95 -34.68
N SER A 177 -2.72 6.66 -33.39
CA SER A 177 -1.80 7.08 -32.33
C SER A 177 -0.57 6.17 -32.23
N TRP A 178 -0.68 4.87 -32.57
CA TRP A 178 0.37 3.88 -32.38
C TRP A 178 1.73 4.26 -32.98
N GLU A 179 1.76 4.70 -34.24
CA GLU A 179 3.00 5.08 -34.90
C GLU A 179 3.67 6.30 -34.24
N ARG A 180 2.87 7.27 -33.78
CA ARG A 180 3.35 8.48 -33.10
C ARG A 180 3.92 8.15 -31.73
N GLU A 181 3.24 7.29 -30.99
CA GLU A 181 3.66 6.78 -29.67
C GLU A 181 4.99 6.02 -29.77
N VAL A 182 5.10 5.10 -30.73
CA VAL A 182 6.33 4.32 -30.96
C VAL A 182 7.49 5.23 -31.34
N LYS A 183 7.24 6.21 -32.21
CA LYS A 183 8.25 7.21 -32.59
C LYS A 183 8.72 8.02 -31.38
N GLN A 184 7.78 8.52 -30.56
CA GLN A 184 8.12 9.24 -29.33
C GLN A 184 8.96 8.37 -28.38
N LEU A 185 8.60 7.10 -28.21
CA LEU A 185 9.36 6.17 -27.37
C LEU A 185 10.77 5.94 -27.91
N GLN A 186 10.94 5.74 -29.22
CA GLN A 186 12.26 5.56 -29.84
C GLN A 186 13.14 6.81 -29.71
N GLU A 187 12.55 8.00 -29.80
CA GLU A 187 13.25 9.28 -29.63
C GLU A 187 13.66 9.54 -28.18
N GLU A 188 12.81 9.22 -27.20
CA GLU A 188 13.07 9.47 -25.78
C GLU A 188 13.86 8.33 -25.09
N THR A 189 13.91 7.13 -25.68
CA THR A 189 14.62 5.98 -25.08
C THR A 189 16.13 6.08 -25.32
N PRO A 190 16.96 5.98 -24.26
CA PRO A 190 18.41 5.93 -24.40
C PRO A 190 18.89 4.74 -25.25
N VAL A 191 20.08 4.85 -25.86
CA VAL A 191 20.67 3.82 -26.74
C VAL A 191 20.81 2.44 -26.07
N GLY A 192 20.96 2.40 -24.73
CA GLY A 192 21.05 1.16 -23.94
C GLY A 192 19.70 0.56 -23.51
N GLY A 193 18.58 1.11 -23.98
CA GLY A 193 17.23 0.78 -23.51
C GLY A 193 16.77 1.67 -22.35
N PRO A 194 15.52 1.49 -21.87
CA PRO A 194 14.96 2.31 -20.79
C PRO A 194 15.59 1.95 -19.44
N ASN A 195 16.02 2.96 -18.69
CA ASN A 195 16.59 2.79 -17.34
C ASN A 195 15.54 2.49 -16.27
N THR A 196 14.26 2.83 -16.51
CA THR A 196 13.15 2.69 -15.57
C THR A 196 11.87 2.32 -16.32
N GLU A 197 10.89 1.71 -15.63
CA GLU A 197 9.57 1.36 -16.18
C GLU A 197 8.64 2.58 -16.42
N ALA A 198 9.09 3.80 -16.11
CA ALA A 198 8.29 5.01 -16.27
C ALA A 198 8.14 5.40 -17.75
N LEU A 199 6.89 5.53 -18.19
CA LEU A 199 6.56 6.00 -19.54
C LEU A 199 6.49 7.53 -19.58
N PRO A 200 6.97 8.18 -20.67
CA PRO A 200 6.87 9.62 -20.81
C PRO A 200 5.42 10.04 -21.10
N PRO A 201 5.01 11.27 -20.71
CA PRO A 201 3.72 11.83 -21.10
C PRO A 201 3.71 12.26 -22.57
N ALA A 202 2.52 12.47 -23.14
CA ALA A 202 2.40 13.09 -24.47
C ALA A 202 2.98 14.52 -24.48
N ARG A 203 3.75 14.86 -25.52
CA ARG A 203 4.46 16.15 -25.62
C ARG A 203 3.77 17.19 -26.49
N LYS A 204 3.03 16.76 -27.51
CA LYS A 204 2.41 17.63 -28.52
C LYS A 204 0.90 17.62 -28.36
N GLU A 205 0.27 18.71 -28.76
CA GLU A 205 -1.18 18.82 -28.79
C GLU A 205 -1.76 17.85 -29.84
N GLY A 206 -2.72 17.02 -29.42
CA GLY A 206 -3.33 15.98 -30.26
C GLY A 206 -2.63 14.62 -30.23
N ASP A 207 -1.47 14.49 -29.59
CA ASP A 207 -0.83 13.18 -29.34
C ASP A 207 -1.35 12.55 -28.04
N LEU A 208 -1.43 11.23 -28.02
CA LEU A 208 -1.82 10.44 -26.85
C LEU A 208 -0.59 9.90 -26.13
N PRO A 209 -0.66 9.68 -24.79
CA PRO A 209 0.47 9.12 -24.06
C PRO A 209 0.83 7.72 -24.59
N PRO A 210 2.12 7.38 -24.69
CA PRO A 210 2.53 6.07 -25.20
C PRO A 210 1.98 4.91 -24.36
N LEU A 211 1.59 3.83 -25.04
CA LEU A 211 1.05 2.60 -24.46
C LEU A 211 -0.21 2.81 -23.60
N TRP A 212 -0.97 3.88 -23.81
CA TRP A 212 -2.16 4.21 -23.02
C TRP A 212 -3.27 3.16 -23.08
N TRP A 213 -3.37 2.41 -24.18
CA TRP A 213 -4.54 1.58 -24.50
C TRP A 213 -4.94 0.62 -23.38
N HIS A 214 -4.01 -0.18 -22.87
CA HIS A 214 -4.30 -1.20 -21.86
C HIS A 214 -4.66 -0.61 -20.49
N ILE A 215 -4.19 0.62 -20.20
CA ILE A 215 -4.48 1.32 -18.95
C ILE A 215 -5.90 1.91 -18.99
N VAL A 216 -6.29 2.46 -20.13
CA VAL A 216 -7.59 3.10 -20.35
C VAL A 216 -8.70 2.09 -20.60
N THR A 217 -8.44 1.05 -21.39
CA THR A 217 -9.40 0.00 -21.72
C THR A 217 -9.38 -1.19 -20.76
N ARG A 218 -8.76 -1.00 -19.58
CA ARG A 218 -8.77 -2.05 -18.54
C ARG A 218 -10.21 -2.40 -18.16
N PRO A 219 -10.52 -3.68 -17.92
CA PRO A 219 -11.81 -4.06 -17.39
C PRO A 219 -12.12 -3.32 -16.09
N ARG A 220 -13.40 -3.00 -15.86
CA ARG A 220 -13.84 -2.38 -14.61
C ARG A 220 -13.53 -3.32 -13.44
N GLU A 221 -13.21 -2.75 -12.27
CA GLU A 221 -12.92 -3.54 -11.08
C GLU A 221 -14.12 -4.38 -10.62
N ARG A 222 -15.32 -3.83 -10.82
CA ARG A 222 -16.61 -4.48 -10.56
C ARG A 222 -17.47 -4.40 -11.83
N PRO A 223 -17.40 -5.41 -12.71
CA PRO A 223 -18.25 -5.50 -13.88
C PRO A 223 -19.67 -6.03 -13.58
N MET A 224 -19.87 -6.56 -12.37
CA MET A 224 -21.18 -6.96 -11.80
C MET A 224 -21.86 -5.79 -11.08
#